data_AF-A0A7I0J561-F1
#
_entry.id   AF-A0A7I0J561-F1
#
_cell.length_a   1.000
_cell.length_b   1.000
_cell.length_c   1.000
_cell.angle_alpha   90.00
_cell.angle_beta   90.00
_cell.angle_gamma   90.00
#
_symmetry.space_group_name_H-M   'P 1'
#
loop_
_entity.id
_entity.type
_entity.pdbx_description
1 polymer ?
#
loop_
_entity_poly.entity_id
_entity_poly.type
_entity_poly.pdbx_seq_one_letter_code
_entity_poly.pdbx_strand_id
1 'polypeptide(L)' 'PGWHGWIHHRVDTPPSSESYKAREWQKPHRANLTGTPGAYRPQGSILTNQHRPQVTGDYDAWTPGS' A
#
# COMPACT_ATOMS: atom_id res chain seq x y z
N PRO A 1 -12.57 -4.98 9.89
CA PRO A 1 -13.09 -5.25 8.53
C PRO A 1 -14.35 -6.09 8.64
N GLY A 2 -15.48 -5.59 8.16
CA GLY A 2 -16.80 -6.23 8.35
C GLY A 2 -17.92 -5.20 8.24
N TRP A 3 -17.73 -4.02 8.86
CA TRP A 3 -18.72 -2.93 8.84
C TRP A 3 -19.06 -2.46 7.44
N HIS A 4 -18.09 -2.39 6.54
CA HIS A 4 -18.33 -2.07 5.13
C HIS A 4 -19.31 -3.08 4.48
N GLY A 5 -19.22 -4.38 4.79
CA GLY A 5 -20.15 -5.36 4.24
C GLY A 5 -21.58 -5.14 4.74
N TRP A 6 -21.72 -4.96 6.05
CA TRP A 6 -23.02 -4.78 6.70
C TRP A 6 -23.70 -3.45 6.33
N ILE A 7 -22.98 -2.33 6.36
CA ILE A 7 -23.49 -1.00 5.97
C ILE A 7 -23.95 -1.00 4.50
N HIS A 8 -23.27 -1.74 3.63
CA HIS A 8 -23.64 -1.86 2.23
C HIS A 8 -24.61 -3.03 1.93
N HIS A 9 -25.29 -3.55 2.96
CA HIS A 9 -26.29 -4.63 2.85
C HIS A 9 -25.81 -5.86 2.07
N ARG A 10 -24.51 -6.19 2.18
CA ARG A 10 -23.94 -7.40 1.55
C ARG A 10 -23.99 -8.61 2.47
N VAL A 11 -24.17 -8.39 3.77
CA VAL A 11 -24.28 -9.41 4.81
C VAL A 11 -25.29 -8.94 5.85
N ASP A 12 -26.06 -9.88 6.41
CA ASP A 12 -27.11 -9.57 7.40
C ASP A 12 -26.57 -9.47 8.83
N THR A 13 -25.46 -10.14 9.11
CA THR A 13 -24.86 -10.16 10.46
C THR A 13 -23.93 -8.97 10.65
N PRO A 14 -24.09 -8.16 11.71
CA PRO A 14 -23.16 -7.09 12.02
C PRO A 14 -21.85 -7.65 12.59
N PRO A 15 -20.70 -6.98 12.39
CA PRO A 15 -19.40 -7.47 12.88
C PRO A 15 -19.32 -7.64 14.39
N SER A 16 -20.16 -6.93 15.16
CA SER A 16 -20.26 -7.08 16.61
C SER A 16 -20.87 -8.41 17.06
N SER A 17 -21.59 -9.10 16.18
CA SER A 17 -22.20 -10.41 16.43
C SER A 17 -21.42 -11.56 15.77
N GLU A 18 -20.27 -11.27 15.14
CA GLU A 18 -19.38 -12.26 14.54
C GLU A 18 -18.24 -12.67 15.49
N SER A 19 -17.73 -13.89 15.33
CA SER A 19 -16.54 -14.40 16.03
C SER A 19 -15.26 -14.25 15.21
N TYR A 20 -15.19 -13.22 14.36
CA TYR A 20 -14.08 -13.01 13.44
C TYR A 20 -12.74 -12.75 14.18
N LYS A 21 -11.71 -13.51 13.81
CA LYS A 21 -10.33 -13.28 14.25
C LYS A 21 -9.45 -12.91 13.07
N ALA A 22 -8.74 -11.80 13.19
CA ALA A 22 -7.79 -11.37 12.17
C ALA A 22 -6.69 -12.43 11.99
N ARG A 23 -6.36 -12.75 10.74
CA ARG A 23 -5.25 -13.67 10.42
C ARG A 23 -3.93 -12.95 10.66
N GLU A 24 -2.89 -13.71 10.95
CA GLU A 24 -1.54 -13.20 11.24
C GLU A 24 -0.96 -12.26 10.17
N TRP A 25 -1.27 -12.51 8.90
CA TRP A 25 -0.84 -11.68 7.78
C TRP A 25 -1.75 -10.48 7.49
N GLN A 26 -2.91 -10.39 8.16
CA GLN A 26 -3.90 -9.36 7.88
C GLN A 26 -3.49 -8.03 8.54
N LYS A 27 -3.36 -6.99 7.71
CA LYS A 27 -3.08 -5.64 8.19
C LYS A 27 -4.35 -4.98 8.75
N PRO A 28 -4.23 -4.11 9.78
CA PRO A 28 -5.34 -3.31 10.26
C PRO A 28 -5.84 -2.35 9.17
N HIS A 29 -7.10 -1.93 9.28
CA HIS A 29 -7.67 -0.94 8.36
C HIS A 29 -6.92 0.38 8.48
N ARG A 30 -6.60 0.97 7.33
CA ARG A 30 -6.13 2.35 7.20
C ARG A 30 -7.04 3.06 6.21
N ALA A 31 -7.48 4.26 6.57
CA ALA A 31 -8.26 5.09 5.68
C ALA A 31 -7.46 5.46 4.41
N ASN A 32 -8.16 5.88 3.35
CA ASN A 32 -7.52 6.37 2.13
C ASN A 32 -6.74 7.67 2.43
N LEU A 33 -5.44 7.65 2.18
CA LEU A 33 -4.53 8.78 2.43
C LEU A 33 -4.23 9.62 1.17
N THR A 34 -4.93 9.37 0.07
CA THR A 34 -4.78 10.17 -1.17
C THR A 34 -4.95 11.66 -0.87
N GLY A 35 -4.08 12.50 -1.42
CA GLY A 35 -4.08 13.95 -1.18
C GLY A 35 -3.45 14.40 0.15
N THR A 36 -2.99 13.48 0.99
CA THR A 36 -2.27 13.79 2.25
C THR A 36 -0.76 13.52 2.11
N PRO A 37 0.09 14.01 3.04
CA PRO A 37 1.51 13.66 3.06
C PRO A 37 1.78 12.16 3.11
N GLY A 38 0.90 11.39 3.77
CA GLY A 38 1.01 9.94 3.95
C GLY A 38 0.50 9.10 2.77
N ALA A 39 0.19 9.70 1.62
CA ALA A 39 -0.23 8.97 0.44
C ALA A 39 0.82 7.94 -0.02
N TYR A 40 0.36 6.77 -0.46
CA TYR A 40 1.21 5.78 -1.10
C TYR A 40 1.84 6.37 -2.36
N ARG A 41 3.14 6.13 -2.53
CA ARG A 41 3.88 6.54 -3.72
C ARG A 41 4.62 5.31 -4.25
N PRO A 42 4.47 4.98 -5.55
CA PRO A 42 5.15 3.84 -6.13
C PRO A 42 6.66 4.08 -6.16
N GLN A 43 7.42 2.98 -6.22
CA GLN A 43 8.88 3.04 -6.34
C GLN A 43 9.27 3.80 -7.62
N GLY A 44 10.27 4.69 -7.51
CA GLY A 44 10.67 5.57 -8.61
C GLY A 44 9.80 6.82 -8.80
N SER A 45 8.78 7.04 -7.97
CA SER A 45 8.05 8.30 -7.96
C SER A 45 8.98 9.46 -7.57
N ILE A 46 8.94 10.56 -8.33
CA ILE A 46 9.71 11.79 -8.04
C ILE A 46 9.34 12.42 -6.69
N LEU A 47 8.17 12.11 -6.15
CA LEU A 47 7.70 12.59 -4.85
C LEU A 47 8.20 11.73 -3.69
N THR A 48 8.99 10.69 -3.98
CA THR A 48 9.67 9.86 -2.97
C THR A 48 11.14 10.19 -2.95
N ASN A 49 11.75 10.16 -1.77
CA ASN A 49 13.20 10.29 -1.62
C ASN A 49 13.95 8.99 -1.98
N GLN A 50 13.34 8.12 -2.79
CA GLN A 50 13.88 6.82 -3.16
C GLN A 50 14.60 6.94 -4.50
N HIS A 51 15.79 6.34 -4.57
CA HIS A 51 16.53 6.25 -5.82
C HIS A 51 15.77 5.35 -6.81
N ARG A 52 15.89 5.62 -8.11
CA ARG A 52 15.40 4.72 -9.16
C ARG A 52 15.99 3.31 -8.90
N PRO A 53 15.17 2.24 -8.95
CA PRO A 53 15.70 0.88 -8.88
C PRO A 53 16.69 0.64 -10.02
N GLN A 54 17.85 0.09 -9.68
CA GLN A 54 18.82 -0.39 -10.65
C GLN A 54 18.25 -1.65 -11.31
N VAL A 55 18.25 -1.71 -12.64
CA VAL A 55 17.84 -2.88 -13.42
C VAL A 55 19.04 -3.41 -14.21
N THR A 56 19.03 -4.70 -14.53
CA THR A 56 20.14 -5.38 -15.20
C THR A 56 20.50 -4.84 -16.58
N GLY A 57 19.65 -4.00 -17.18
CA GLY A 57 19.89 -3.30 -18.44
C GLY A 57 20.24 -1.82 -18.28
N ASP A 58 20.52 -1.34 -17.07
CA ASP A 58 20.96 0.03 -16.89
C ASP A 58 22.32 0.23 -17.59
N TYR A 59 22.41 1.34 -18.32
CA TYR A 59 23.61 1.71 -19.06
C TYR A 59 24.68 2.23 -18.09
N ASP A 60 25.85 1.61 -18.12
CA ASP A 60 27.05 2.11 -17.45
C ASP A 60 27.72 3.17 -18.32
N ALA A 61 27.64 4.43 -17.90
CA ALA A 61 28.27 5.53 -18.61
C ALA A 61 29.79 5.48 -18.49
N TRP A 62 30.48 5.55 -19.64
CA TRP A 62 31.93 5.64 -19.68
C TRP A 62 32.43 6.92 -19.02
N THR A 63 33.42 6.81 -18.13
CA THR A 63 34.07 7.93 -17.44
C THR A 63 35.55 7.99 -17.83
N PRO A 64 36.02 9.05 -18.54
CA PRO A 64 37.43 9.19 -18.87
C PRO A 64 38.29 9.48 -17.65
N GLY A 65 39.34 8.67 -17.44
CA GLY A 65 40.44 8.96 -16.49
C GLY A 65 40.39 8.29 -15.12
N SER A 66 39.60 7.21 -14.96
CA SER A 66 39.69 6.30 -13.80
C SER A 66 40.80 5.28 -13.94
#